data_AF-A0A359GXW6-F1
#
_entry.id   AF-A0A359GXW6-F1
#
_cell.length_a   1.000
_cell.length_b   1.000
_cell.length_c   1.000
_cell.angle_alpha   90.00
_cell.angle_beta   90.00
_cell.angle_gamma   90.00
#
_symmetry.space_group_name_H-M   'P 1'
#
loop_
_entity.id
_entity.type
_entity.pdbx_description
1 polymer ?
#
loop_
_entity_poly.entity_id
_entity_poly.type
_entity_poly.pdbx_seq_one_letter_code
_entity_poly.pdbx_strand_id
1 'polypeptide(L)'
;MRSKLIYIIFVVSLLMAGILLAISLAEPVINASGEAHPQFPGMQVGGDGLARFEQIGNLGFAFQCLLLIQIVLLSLLGIPERYRSRKILMYMGGTIVLTLFIAWQMYSAHLQYLETGSTSYFLGFPTATAWAVYGTWLGAIPLVILYSVGFHKYIHTPEDEEQYKKLLIAKADKTEQAND
;
A
#
# COMPACT_ATOMS: atom_id res chain seq x y z
N MET A 1 -0.67 -26.19 -8.33
CA MET A 1 -1.48 -25.22 -9.12
C MET A 1 -0.79 -23.87 -9.00
N ARG A 2 -0.28 -23.30 -10.09
CA ARG A 2 0.42 -22.01 -10.08
C ARG A 2 -0.50 -20.94 -9.47
N SER A 3 -0.05 -20.27 -8.40
CA SER A 3 -0.85 -19.33 -7.59
C SER A 3 -1.71 -18.39 -8.43
N LYS A 4 -3.04 -18.48 -8.32
CA LYS A 4 -3.97 -17.47 -8.87
C LYS A 4 -3.61 -16.05 -8.39
N LEU A 5 -2.96 -15.96 -7.23
CA LEU A 5 -2.46 -14.73 -6.61
C LEU A 5 -1.54 -13.90 -7.52
N ILE A 6 -0.65 -14.55 -8.28
CA ILE A 6 0.29 -13.83 -9.17
C ILE A 6 -0.48 -13.09 -10.27
N TYR A 7 -1.52 -13.73 -10.83
CA TYR A 7 -2.36 -13.09 -11.83
C TYR A 7 -3.17 -11.93 -11.25
N ILE A 8 -3.65 -12.06 -10.00
CA ILE A 8 -4.34 -10.96 -9.31
C ILE A 8 -3.40 -9.77 -9.12
N ILE A 9 -2.17 -10.00 -8.64
CA ILE A 9 -1.13 -8.97 -8.50
C ILE A 9 -0.87 -8.28 -9.84
N PHE A 10 -0.71 -9.06 -10.90
CA PHE A 10 -0.46 -8.53 -12.24
C PHE A 10 -1.63 -7.66 -12.73
N VAL A 11 -2.87 -8.12 -12.56
CA VAL A 11 -4.07 -7.34 -12.93
C VAL A 11 -4.15 -6.04 -12.14
N VAL A 12 -3.93 -6.07 -10.82
CA VAL A 12 -3.91 -4.84 -9.99
C VAL A 12 -2.83 -3.87 -10.47
N SER A 13 -1.64 -4.37 -10.80
CA SER A 13 -0.55 -3.55 -11.34
C SER A 13 -0.91 -2.94 -12.71
N LEU A 14 -1.57 -3.68 -13.60
CA LEU A 14 -2.07 -3.15 -14.87
C LEU A 14 -3.12 -2.05 -14.68
N LEU A 15 -4.05 -2.23 -13.73
CA LEU A 15 -5.03 -1.20 -13.39
C LEU A 15 -4.36 0.06 -12.87
N MET A 16 -3.36 -0.07 -11.98
CA MET A 16 -2.57 1.05 -11.50
C MET A 16 -1.85 1.79 -12.64
N ALA A 17 -1.23 1.06 -13.56
CA ALA A 17 -0.58 1.65 -14.73
C ALA A 17 -1.58 2.39 -15.64
N GLY A 18 -2.77 1.81 -15.86
CA GLY A 18 -3.86 2.45 -16.60
C GLY A 18 -4.35 3.75 -15.95
N ILE A 19 -4.47 3.79 -14.62
CA ILE A 19 -4.82 5.01 -13.89
C ILE A 19 -3.71 6.07 -14.02
N LEU A 20 -2.43 5.69 -13.91
CA LEU A 20 -1.33 6.64 -14.10
C LEU A 20 -1.28 7.22 -15.51
N LEU A 21 -1.57 6.39 -16.52
CA LEU A 21 -1.71 6.85 -17.90
C LEU A 21 -2.87 7.85 -18.02
N ALA A 22 -4.04 7.54 -17.43
CA ALA A 22 -5.19 8.44 -17.43
C ALA A 22 -4.88 9.79 -16.73
N ILE A 23 -4.18 9.77 -15.60
CA ILE A 23 -3.74 10.99 -14.90
C ILE A 23 -2.75 11.78 -15.76
N SER A 24 -1.86 11.10 -16.48
CA SER A 24 -0.84 11.74 -17.33
C SER A 24 -1.44 12.36 -18.61
N LEU A 25 -2.60 11.86 -19.05
CA LEU A 25 -3.36 12.39 -20.18
C LEU A 25 -4.41 13.41 -19.76
N ALA A 26 -4.65 13.60 -18.46
CA ALA A 26 -5.56 14.61 -17.96
C ALA A 26 -5.04 16.01 -18.27
N GLU A 27 -5.94 16.91 -18.66
CA GLU A 27 -5.57 18.29 -18.90
C GLU A 27 -5.04 18.93 -17.61
N PRO A 28 -3.91 19.63 -17.64
CA PRO A 28 -3.40 20.27 -16.44
C PRO A 28 -4.24 21.50 -16.08
N VAL A 29 -4.63 21.61 -14.82
CA VAL A 29 -5.21 22.86 -14.28
C VAL A 29 -4.18 23.98 -14.33
N ILE A 30 -4.63 25.19 -14.67
CA ILE A 30 -3.82 26.40 -14.60
C ILE A 30 -3.23 26.54 -13.19
N ASN A 31 -1.93 26.85 -13.09
CA ASN A 31 -1.20 26.95 -11.82
C ASN A 31 -1.21 25.65 -10.97
N ALA A 32 -1.33 24.46 -11.59
CA ALA A 32 -1.28 23.19 -10.85
C ALA A 32 0.02 22.98 -10.05
N SER A 33 1.12 23.61 -10.48
CA SER A 33 2.43 23.61 -9.81
C SER A 33 2.55 24.64 -8.68
N GLY A 34 1.51 25.44 -8.43
CA GLY A 34 1.51 26.56 -7.50
C GLY A 34 1.55 27.92 -8.20
N GLU A 35 1.16 28.95 -7.46
CA GLU A 35 1.16 30.35 -7.87
C GLU A 35 1.89 31.22 -6.86
N ALA A 36 2.41 32.37 -7.31
CA ALA A 36 3.15 33.27 -6.44
C ALA A 36 2.25 33.81 -5.32
N HIS A 37 2.73 33.75 -4.08
CA HIS A 37 1.99 34.27 -2.93
C HIS A 37 1.79 35.79 -3.09
N PRO A 38 0.56 36.33 -2.99
CA PRO A 38 0.27 37.73 -3.30
C PRO A 38 0.99 38.72 -2.37
N GLN A 39 1.30 38.29 -1.14
CA GLN A 39 1.91 39.14 -0.10
C GLN A 39 3.39 38.84 0.21
N PHE A 40 3.91 37.66 -0.15
CA PHE A 40 5.25 37.21 0.28
C PHE A 40 6.10 36.86 -0.94
N PRO A 41 6.95 37.80 -1.41
CA PRO A 41 7.80 37.57 -2.58
C PRO A 41 8.68 36.32 -2.40
N GLY A 42 8.68 35.45 -3.41
CA GLY A 42 9.45 34.20 -3.40
C GLY A 42 8.74 33.00 -2.77
N MET A 43 7.56 33.18 -2.16
CA MET A 43 6.72 32.08 -1.67
C MET A 43 5.72 31.63 -2.75
N GLN A 44 5.48 30.33 -2.85
CA GLN A 44 4.45 29.74 -3.70
C GLN A 44 3.29 29.24 -2.84
N VAL A 45 2.07 29.47 -3.27
CA VAL A 45 0.86 28.87 -2.70
C VAL A 45 0.31 27.82 -3.65
N GLY A 46 -0.38 26.83 -3.11
CA GLY A 46 -1.16 25.92 -3.95
C GLY A 46 -2.22 26.74 -4.69
N GLY A 47 -2.30 26.58 -6.01
CA GLY A 47 -3.41 27.11 -6.80
C GLY A 47 -4.73 26.42 -6.45
N ASP A 48 -5.71 26.48 -7.34
CA ASP A 48 -7.05 25.95 -7.07
C ASP A 48 -7.04 24.42 -6.79
N GLY A 49 -7.15 24.09 -5.50
CA GLY A 49 -7.13 22.71 -5.03
C GLY A 49 -8.39 21.94 -5.44
N LEU A 50 -9.56 22.58 -5.50
CA LEU A 50 -10.81 21.93 -5.90
C LEU A 50 -10.79 21.58 -7.38
N ALA A 51 -10.40 22.54 -8.24
CA ALA A 51 -10.31 22.30 -9.68
C ALA A 51 -9.33 21.17 -10.02
N ARG A 52 -8.19 21.08 -9.31
CA ARG A 52 -7.26 19.96 -9.44
C ARG A 52 -7.88 18.64 -9.01
N PHE A 53 -8.64 18.66 -7.91
CA PHE A 53 -9.27 17.46 -7.37
C PHE A 53 -10.40 16.94 -8.24
N GLU A 54 -11.13 17.83 -8.92
CA GLU A 54 -12.20 17.47 -9.86
C GLU A 54 -11.68 16.59 -11.01
N GLN A 55 -10.52 16.95 -11.56
CA GLN A 55 -9.94 16.24 -12.70
C GLN A 55 -9.24 14.93 -12.32
N ILE A 56 -8.41 14.95 -11.27
CA ILE A 56 -7.52 13.81 -10.95
C ILE A 56 -7.71 13.23 -9.55
N GLY A 57 -8.54 13.84 -8.69
CA GLY A 57 -8.70 13.42 -7.30
C GLY A 57 -9.23 11.99 -7.15
N ASN A 58 -10.30 11.65 -7.88
CA ASN A 58 -10.87 10.29 -7.88
C ASN A 58 -9.88 9.25 -8.44
N LEU A 59 -9.13 9.62 -9.49
CA LEU A 59 -8.11 8.76 -10.07
C LEU A 59 -6.95 8.53 -9.09
N GLY A 60 -6.47 9.58 -8.43
CA GLY A 60 -5.44 9.50 -7.41
C GLY A 60 -5.88 8.65 -6.21
N PHE A 61 -7.12 8.79 -5.76
CA PHE A 61 -7.69 7.96 -4.70
C PHE A 61 -7.78 6.49 -5.12
N ALA A 62 -8.32 6.21 -6.31
CA ALA A 62 -8.39 4.84 -6.83
C ALA A 62 -6.99 4.20 -6.95
N PHE A 63 -6.00 4.97 -7.42
CA PHE A 63 -4.61 4.52 -7.45
C PHE A 63 -4.09 4.18 -6.04
N GLN A 64 -4.34 5.05 -5.06
CA GLN A 64 -3.94 4.81 -3.67
C GLN A 64 -4.60 3.56 -3.09
N CYS A 65 -5.89 3.34 -3.33
CA CYS A 65 -6.59 2.12 -2.91
C CYS A 65 -5.95 0.86 -3.52
N LEU A 66 -5.69 0.88 -4.84
CA LEU A 66 -5.03 -0.23 -5.52
C LEU A 66 -3.61 -0.47 -5.00
N LEU A 67 -2.85 0.58 -4.72
CA LEU A 67 -1.52 0.48 -4.14
C LEU A 67 -1.56 -0.21 -2.76
N LEU A 68 -2.49 0.18 -1.89
CA LEU A 68 -2.65 -0.45 -0.57
C LEU A 68 -3.04 -1.93 -0.68
N ILE A 69 -3.96 -2.27 -1.60
CA ILE A 69 -4.29 -3.65 -1.92
C ILE A 69 -3.06 -4.40 -2.43
N GLN A 70 -2.29 -3.80 -3.33
CA GLN A 70 -1.09 -4.37 -3.93
C GLN A 70 -0.03 -4.71 -2.88
N ILE A 71 0.18 -3.83 -1.89
CA ILE A 71 1.09 -4.08 -0.75
C ILE A 71 0.66 -5.34 0.01
N VAL A 72 -0.62 -5.46 0.37
CA VAL A 72 -1.11 -6.62 1.11
C VAL A 72 -1.03 -7.90 0.26
N LEU A 73 -1.31 -7.83 -1.03
CA LEU A 73 -1.17 -8.98 -1.95
C LEU A 73 0.29 -9.44 -2.06
N LEU A 74 1.25 -8.52 -2.11
CA LEU A 74 2.69 -8.84 -2.14
C LEU A 74 3.15 -9.46 -0.81
N SER A 75 2.67 -8.95 0.33
CA SER A 75 2.91 -9.58 1.63
C SER A 75 2.34 -11.00 1.68
N LEU A 76 1.14 -11.23 1.12
CA LEU A 76 0.55 -12.56 1.02
C LEU A 76 1.33 -13.48 0.06
N LEU A 77 1.93 -12.93 -1.00
CA LEU A 77 2.77 -13.66 -1.93
C LEU A 77 4.00 -14.24 -1.22
N GLY A 78 4.58 -13.47 -0.28
CA GLY A 78 5.70 -13.90 0.56
C GLY A 78 5.39 -15.06 1.50
N ILE A 79 4.11 -15.38 1.71
CA ILE A 79 3.69 -16.56 2.47
C ILE A 79 3.60 -17.76 1.53
N PRO A 80 4.32 -18.86 1.77
CA PRO A 80 4.22 -20.09 0.99
C PRO A 80 2.77 -20.59 0.89
N GLU A 81 2.37 -21.11 -0.27
CA GLU A 81 0.99 -21.56 -0.51
C GLU A 81 0.46 -22.55 0.54
N ARG A 82 1.33 -23.44 1.02
CA ARG A 82 1.03 -24.42 2.08
C ARG A 82 0.59 -23.80 3.41
N TYR A 83 1.00 -22.56 3.70
CA TYR A 83 0.68 -21.85 4.94
C TYR A 83 -0.45 -20.81 4.79
N ARG A 84 -1.02 -20.66 3.59
CA ARG A 84 -2.14 -19.74 3.31
C ARG A 84 -3.49 -20.31 3.78
N SER A 85 -3.60 -20.52 5.09
CA SER A 85 -4.84 -20.93 5.75
C SER A 85 -5.96 -19.88 5.64
N ARG A 86 -7.21 -20.29 5.82
CA ARG A 86 -8.37 -19.37 5.89
C ARG A 86 -8.17 -18.26 6.94
N LYS A 87 -7.51 -18.58 8.06
CA LYS A 87 -7.24 -17.62 9.14
C LYS A 87 -6.33 -16.48 8.69
N ILE A 88 -5.23 -16.80 8.00
CA ILE A 88 -4.34 -15.75 7.50
C ILE A 88 -4.99 -14.97 6.35
N LEU A 89 -5.77 -15.62 5.49
CA LEU A 89 -6.50 -14.92 4.42
C LEU A 89 -7.53 -13.92 4.99
N MET A 90 -8.28 -14.31 6.03
CA MET A 90 -9.19 -13.39 6.73
C MET A 90 -8.44 -12.24 7.40
N TYR A 91 -7.29 -12.52 8.01
CA TYR A 91 -6.44 -11.49 8.60
C TYR A 91 -5.97 -10.47 7.55
N MET A 92 -5.47 -10.93 6.40
CA MET A 92 -5.05 -10.08 5.29
C MET A 92 -6.22 -9.28 4.69
N GLY A 93 -7.39 -9.89 4.58
CA GLY A 93 -8.62 -9.19 4.18
C GLY A 93 -9.00 -8.09 5.16
N GLY A 94 -8.88 -8.34 6.47
CA GLY A 94 -9.07 -7.32 7.51
C GLY A 94 -8.08 -6.17 7.41
N THR A 95 -6.81 -6.45 7.11
CA THR A 95 -5.79 -5.44 6.85
C THR A 95 -6.14 -4.55 5.65
N ILE A 96 -6.66 -5.14 4.56
CA ILE A 96 -7.14 -4.37 3.40
C ILE A 96 -8.29 -3.45 3.82
N VAL A 97 -9.31 -3.97 4.50
CA VAL A 97 -10.45 -3.15 4.93
C VAL A 97 -10.02 -1.99 5.82
N LEU A 98 -9.13 -2.23 6.80
CA LEU A 98 -8.61 -1.19 7.68
C LEU A 98 -7.85 -0.10 6.91
N THR A 99 -6.93 -0.50 6.02
CA THR A 99 -6.11 0.45 5.27
C THR A 99 -6.93 1.25 4.26
N LEU A 100 -7.94 0.64 3.62
CA LEU A 100 -8.88 1.34 2.75
C LEU A 100 -9.77 2.31 3.53
N PHE A 101 -10.20 1.94 4.75
CA PHE A 101 -10.94 2.85 5.62
C PHE A 101 -10.11 4.09 5.99
N ILE A 102 -8.84 3.91 6.36
CA ILE A 102 -7.93 5.02 6.64
C ILE A 102 -7.74 5.90 5.40
N ALA A 103 -7.49 5.30 4.23
CA ALA A 103 -7.34 6.04 2.98
C ALA A 103 -8.60 6.86 2.65
N TRP A 104 -9.78 6.29 2.85
CA TRP A 104 -11.05 7.00 2.68
C TRP A 104 -11.15 8.19 3.63
N GLN A 105 -10.84 8.03 4.91
CA GLN A 105 -10.86 9.12 5.88
C GLN A 105 -9.91 10.26 5.52
N MET A 106 -8.71 9.95 5.02
CA MET A 106 -7.77 10.95 4.51
C MET A 106 -8.38 11.72 3.33
N TYR A 107 -8.92 10.99 2.35
CA TYR A 107 -9.49 11.55 1.13
C TYR A 107 -10.71 12.43 1.42
N SER A 108 -11.69 11.92 2.17
CA SER A 108 -12.94 12.62 2.46
C SER A 108 -12.73 13.84 3.34
N ALA A 109 -11.84 13.76 4.34
CA ALA A 109 -11.53 14.91 5.20
C ALA A 109 -10.80 16.02 4.42
N HIS A 110 -9.95 15.66 3.45
CA HIS A 110 -9.30 16.64 2.60
C HIS A 110 -10.29 17.31 1.63
N LEU A 111 -11.16 16.52 1.00
CA LEU A 111 -12.22 17.05 0.13
C LEU A 111 -13.15 18.00 0.88
N GLN A 112 -13.57 17.63 2.10
CA GLN A 112 -14.41 18.49 2.94
C GLN A 112 -13.72 19.83 3.29
N TYR A 113 -12.40 19.80 3.53
CA TYR A 113 -11.64 21.02 3.74
C TYR A 113 -11.62 21.90 2.48
N LEU A 114 -11.39 21.30 1.31
CA LEU A 114 -11.39 22.03 0.04
C LEU A 114 -12.75 22.70 -0.25
N GLU A 115 -13.85 22.00 0.04
CA GLU A 115 -15.22 22.50 -0.19
C GLU A 115 -15.63 23.60 0.81
N THR A 116 -15.21 23.50 2.07
CA THR A 116 -15.69 24.38 3.15
C THR A 116 -14.69 25.46 3.56
N GLY A 117 -13.42 25.32 3.19
CA GLY A 117 -12.31 26.14 3.68
C GLY A 117 -12.01 25.97 5.18
N SER A 118 -12.70 25.06 5.87
CA SER A 118 -12.61 24.87 7.32
C SER A 118 -12.06 23.48 7.66
N THR A 119 -11.20 23.40 8.68
CA THR A 119 -10.65 22.12 9.13
C THR A 119 -10.69 22.01 10.65
N SER A 120 -11.08 20.83 11.13
CA SER A 120 -10.94 20.46 12.54
C SER A 120 -9.53 19.93 12.81
N TYR A 121 -9.15 19.90 14.08
CA TYR A 121 -7.83 19.43 14.51
C TYR A 121 -7.95 18.23 15.42
N PHE A 122 -7.03 17.28 15.28
CA PHE A 122 -6.88 16.14 16.16
C PHE A 122 -5.41 15.99 16.57
N LEU A 123 -5.15 16.04 17.88
CA LEU A 123 -3.81 15.94 18.49
C LEU A 123 -2.75 16.86 17.86
N GLY A 124 -3.16 18.05 17.43
CA GLY A 124 -2.26 19.08 16.88
C GLY A 124 -2.15 19.11 15.36
N PHE A 125 -2.78 18.19 14.64
CA PHE A 125 -2.83 18.22 13.17
C PHE A 125 -4.25 18.48 12.64
N PRO A 126 -4.39 19.16 11.48
CA PRO A 126 -5.64 19.15 10.73
C PRO A 126 -6.13 17.72 10.49
N THR A 127 -7.43 17.48 10.49
CA THR A 127 -8.01 16.11 10.47
C THR A 127 -7.50 15.25 9.32
N ALA A 128 -7.38 15.80 8.10
CA ALA A 128 -6.82 15.06 6.97
C ALA A 128 -5.35 14.64 7.22
N THR A 129 -4.54 15.55 7.77
CA THR A 129 -3.14 15.27 8.15
C THR A 129 -3.05 14.31 9.33
N ALA A 130 -3.96 14.37 10.29
CA ALA A 130 -4.02 13.44 11.40
C ALA A 130 -4.25 12.00 10.92
N TRP A 131 -5.14 11.79 9.95
CA TRP A 131 -5.30 10.49 9.30
C TRP A 131 -4.06 10.08 8.49
N ALA A 132 -3.43 11.02 7.80
CA ALA A 132 -2.20 10.76 7.06
C ALA A 132 -1.05 10.27 7.98
N VAL A 133 -0.89 10.89 9.15
CA VAL A 133 0.19 10.55 10.09
C VAL A 133 -0.20 9.34 10.95
N TYR A 134 -1.26 9.47 11.75
CA TYR A 134 -1.63 8.47 12.74
C TYR A 134 -2.37 7.29 12.12
N GLY A 135 -3.25 7.55 11.15
CA GLY A 135 -3.98 6.51 10.43
C GLY A 135 -3.02 5.60 9.67
N THR A 136 -2.09 6.14 8.90
CA THR A 136 -1.10 5.33 8.16
C THR A 136 -0.28 4.45 9.09
N TRP A 137 0.16 4.98 10.24
CA TRP A 137 0.85 4.19 11.27
C TRP A 137 -0.02 3.05 11.79
N LEU A 138 -1.27 3.33 12.15
CA LEU A 138 -2.24 2.33 12.59
C LEU A 138 -2.46 1.24 11.53
N GLY A 139 -2.56 1.64 10.26
CA GLY A 139 -2.75 0.74 9.12
C GLY A 139 -1.58 -0.21 8.87
N ALA A 140 -0.36 0.16 9.28
CA ALA A 140 0.82 -0.69 9.14
C ALA A 140 0.93 -1.78 10.22
N ILE A 141 0.33 -1.56 11.41
CA ILE A 141 0.45 -2.46 12.57
C ILE A 141 0.10 -3.92 12.24
N PRO A 142 -0.98 -4.24 11.50
CA PRO A 142 -1.29 -5.63 11.18
C PRO A 142 -0.17 -6.34 10.40
N LEU A 143 0.44 -5.67 9.42
CA LEU A 143 1.55 -6.26 8.67
C LEU A 143 2.78 -6.41 9.56
N VAL A 144 3.07 -5.44 10.44
CA VAL A 144 4.16 -5.56 11.42
C VAL A 144 3.94 -6.77 12.33
N ILE A 145 2.76 -6.93 12.92
CA ILE A 145 2.44 -8.08 13.80
C ILE A 145 2.59 -9.40 13.05
N LEU A 146 2.13 -9.48 11.81
CA LEU A 146 2.28 -10.67 10.98
C LEU A 146 3.76 -11.04 10.78
N TYR A 147 4.62 -10.08 10.49
CA TYR A 147 6.04 -10.32 10.25
C TYR A 147 6.88 -10.42 11.52
N SER A 148 6.46 -9.86 12.66
CA SER A 148 7.20 -9.96 13.92
C SER A 148 6.83 -11.22 14.70
N VAL A 149 5.54 -11.57 14.74
CA VAL A 149 5.03 -12.69 15.55
C VAL A 149 4.65 -13.89 14.69
N GLY A 150 4.08 -13.65 13.51
CA GLY A 150 3.64 -14.70 12.58
C GLY A 150 4.75 -15.32 11.75
N PHE A 151 5.98 -14.79 11.77
CA PHE A 151 7.07 -15.20 10.88
C PHE A 151 7.39 -16.69 10.98
N HIS A 152 7.65 -17.18 12.19
CA HIS A 152 7.98 -18.59 12.46
C HIS A 152 6.81 -19.55 12.23
N LYS A 153 5.61 -19.02 12.01
CA LYS A 153 4.39 -19.80 11.80
C LYS A 153 3.97 -19.86 10.34
N TYR A 154 4.15 -18.78 9.60
CA TYR A 154 3.60 -18.65 8.25
C TYR A 154 4.66 -18.42 7.17
N ILE A 155 5.84 -17.89 7.50
CA ILE A 155 6.84 -17.47 6.50
C ILE A 155 8.02 -18.42 6.49
N HIS A 156 8.64 -18.65 7.64
CA HIS A 156 9.82 -19.50 7.78
C HIS A 156 9.70 -20.35 9.03
N THR A 157 9.11 -21.54 8.89
CA THR A 157 8.84 -22.41 10.02
C THR A 157 10.07 -23.25 10.38
N PRO A 158 10.17 -23.79 11.60
CA PRO A 158 11.24 -24.71 11.97
C PRO A 158 11.32 -25.93 11.04
N GLU A 159 10.18 -26.43 10.57
CA GLU A 159 10.11 -27.56 9.64
C GLU A 159 10.69 -27.21 8.26
N ASP A 160 10.49 -25.97 7.80
CA ASP A 160 11.08 -25.47 6.56
C ASP A 160 12.61 -25.43 6.68
N GLU A 161 13.13 -25.04 7.84
CA GLU A 161 14.56 -25.03 8.10
C GLU A 161 15.16 -26.45 8.17
N GLU A 162 14.45 -27.41 8.79
CA GLU A 162 14.88 -28.80 8.77
C GLU A 162 14.92 -29.39 7.37
N GLN A 163 13.91 -29.11 6.55
CA GLN A 163 13.89 -29.52 5.14
C GLN A 163 15.05 -28.91 4.36
N TYR A 164 15.33 -27.63 4.60
CA TYR A 164 16.47 -26.95 3.99
C TYR A 164 17.81 -27.59 4.39
N LYS A 165 18.01 -27.91 5.68
CA LYS A 165 19.22 -28.61 6.17
C LYS A 165 19.40 -29.98 5.51
N LYS A 166 18.32 -30.76 5.36
CA LYS A 166 18.35 -32.05 4.66
C LYS A 166 18.78 -31.89 3.19
N LEU A 167 18.31 -30.85 2.50
CA LEU A 167 18.70 -30.56 1.13
C LEU A 167 20.19 -30.16 1.00
N LEU A 168 20.74 -29.46 1.99
CA LEU A 168 22.16 -29.12 2.02
C LEU A 168 23.06 -30.34 2.18
N ILE A 169 22.72 -31.24 3.10
CA ILE A 169 23.45 -32.50 3.31
C ILE A 169 23.43 -33.34 2.03
N ALA A 170 22.24 -33.57 1.46
CA ALA A 170 22.10 -34.33 0.22
C ALA A 170 22.85 -33.72 -0.98
N LYS A 171 23.04 -32.39 -1.00
CA LYS A 171 23.84 -31.71 -2.03
C LYS A 171 25.34 -31.87 -1.79
N ALA A 172 25.80 -31.83 -0.54
CA ALA A 172 27.20 -32.07 -0.18
C ALA A 172 27.61 -33.49 -0.56
N ASP A 173 26.83 -34.50 -0.16
CA ASP A 173 27.08 -35.92 -0.47
C ASP A 173 27.19 -36.16 -1.98
N LYS A 174 26.31 -35.54 -2.78
CA LYS A 174 26.35 -35.62 -4.25
C LYS A 174 27.56 -34.93 -4.87
N THR A 175 28.09 -33.89 -4.22
CA THR A 175 29.25 -33.15 -4.73
C THR A 175 30.54 -33.93 -4.44
N GLU A 176 30.63 -34.58 -3.28
CA GLU A 176 31.74 -35.49 -2.96
C GLU A 176 31.75 -36.70 -3.91
N GLN A 177 30.61 -37.34 -4.13
CA GLN A 177 30.47 -38.45 -5.10
C GLN A 177 30.77 -38.08 -6.57
N ALA A 178 30.71 -36.80 -6.93
CA ALA A 178 31.01 -36.33 -8.29
C ALA A 178 32.49 -35.95 -8.48
N ASN A 179 33.25 -35.83 -7.38
CA ASN A 179 34.66 -35.46 -7.37
C ASN A 179 35.60 -36.66 -7.08
N ASP A 180 35.04 -37.82 -6.72
CA ASP A 180 35.71 -39.13 -6.64
C ASP A 180 35.55 -39.93 -7.94
#